data_AF-A0A3R7IPX3-F1
#
_entry.id   AF-A0A3R7IPX3-F1
#
_cell.length_a   1.000
_cell.length_b   1.000
_cell.length_c   1.000
_cell.angle_alpha   90.00
_cell.angle_beta   90.00
_cell.angle_gamma   90.00
#
_symmetry.space_group_name_H-M   'P 1'
#
loop_
_entity.id
_entity.type
_entity.pdbx_description
1 polymer ?
#
loop_
_entity_poly.entity_id
_entity_poly.type
_entity_poly.pdbx_seq_one_letter_code
_entity_poly.pdbx_strand_id
1 'polypeptide(L)'
;MMDHDSEGDDRPPRELVLCFDGTGNTFRADGGESNILKIFRMLDRTKENRSGIGTDITPSSVAHAVMHSGKSWTGKAFDLALATSFDQHVIRGYRFIARRWVPGAKIYLFGFSRGAYTARFLNEMLDYIGLLGADNEELIPFVWEAFTQWKFSEGEDRQERLSAMRCLKVSRETMCRPVGQVHFLGLFDTVNSVAEFNKESSTRPSPKIMRHAVSIDERRIKFQPVLFESKLGTGSPDMKQSVKEWKKGPENIYDSDNDGESSILEDDFEEVYFAGNHGDVGGGWPSKSWPASQVPLTWMVQEAIKAGLTFESDKLEALGCQDPATSERGQDIVRQAERALIHDSLDYDSGLPTEAFFWNLLEWIPFKRPKISPDGTVRMTRWQARGSRRPLPKDAKIHGSVIRRLRTDPEYRPYNLGLGHKKNEMDKAEEDRDIGQWRQIENDGLRDYWVKQ
;
A
#
# COMPACT_ATOMS: atom_id res chain seq x y z
N MET A 1 31.21 39.52 -24.20
CA MET A 1 30.76 39.04 -22.88
C MET A 1 29.36 39.58 -22.70
N MET A 2 28.37 38.74 -23.00
CA MET A 2 26.99 38.97 -22.63
C MET A 2 26.71 37.91 -21.58
N ASP A 3 26.51 38.36 -20.34
CA ASP A 3 26.12 37.51 -19.24
C ASP A 3 24.70 37.00 -19.53
N HIS A 4 24.58 35.69 -19.71
CA HIS A 4 23.28 35.02 -19.70
C HIS A 4 22.87 34.90 -18.24
N ASP A 5 22.08 35.86 -17.77
CA ASP A 5 21.31 35.73 -16.54
C ASP A 5 20.49 34.44 -16.61
N SER A 6 20.80 33.50 -15.72
CA SER A 6 20.00 32.31 -15.50
C SER A 6 18.71 32.72 -14.77
N GLU A 7 17.69 33.11 -15.52
CA GLU A 7 16.32 33.10 -15.02
C GLU A 7 16.02 31.67 -14.53
N GLY A 8 15.99 31.50 -13.21
CA GLY A 8 15.52 30.27 -12.58
C GLY A 8 14.11 30.00 -13.09
N ASP A 9 13.91 28.83 -13.67
CA ASP A 9 12.63 28.39 -14.20
C ASP A 9 11.61 28.32 -13.04
N ASP A 10 10.86 29.41 -12.81
CA ASP A 10 9.88 29.60 -11.74
C ASP A 10 8.59 28.76 -11.96
N ARG A 11 8.68 27.75 -12.84
CA ARG A 11 7.59 26.80 -13.08
C ARG A 11 7.51 25.83 -11.90
N PRO A 12 6.29 25.57 -11.37
CA PRO A 12 6.12 24.64 -10.27
C PRO A 12 6.66 23.25 -10.65
N PRO A 13 7.30 22.54 -9.70
CA PRO A 13 7.92 21.25 -9.98
C PRO A 13 6.87 20.26 -10.51
N ARG A 14 7.21 19.57 -11.60
CA ARG A 14 6.31 18.61 -12.24
C ARG A 14 5.96 17.46 -11.29
N GLU A 15 4.68 17.15 -11.18
CA GLU A 15 4.17 16.06 -10.32
C GLU A 15 3.82 14.86 -11.20
N LEU A 16 4.47 13.72 -10.96
CA LEU A 16 4.17 12.46 -11.62
C LEU A 16 3.41 11.56 -10.65
N VAL A 17 2.11 11.40 -10.89
CA VAL A 17 1.24 10.58 -10.04
C VAL A 17 0.87 9.29 -10.76
N LEU A 18 1.15 8.16 -10.12
CA LEU A 18 0.77 6.83 -10.60
C LEU A 18 -0.16 6.17 -9.58
N CYS A 19 -1.27 5.65 -10.08
CA CYS A 19 -2.31 5.02 -9.27
C CYS A 19 -2.50 3.56 -9.73
N PHE A 20 -2.25 2.62 -8.82
CA PHE A 20 -2.36 1.17 -9.03
C PHE A 20 -3.53 0.60 -8.22
N ASP A 21 -4.62 0.24 -8.90
CA ASP A 21 -5.78 -0.35 -8.24
C ASP A 21 -5.70 -1.89 -8.19
N GLY A 22 -6.36 -2.52 -7.22
CA GLY A 22 -6.41 -3.97 -7.08
C GLY A 22 -7.20 -4.66 -8.21
N THR A 23 -6.85 -5.91 -8.55
CA THR A 23 -7.57 -6.61 -9.63
C THR A 23 -9.03 -6.90 -9.24
N GLY A 24 -9.97 -6.53 -10.10
CA GLY A 24 -11.41 -6.72 -9.86
C GLY A 24 -12.19 -5.45 -9.52
N ASN A 25 -11.53 -4.34 -9.21
CA ASN A 25 -12.18 -3.03 -9.14
C ASN A 25 -12.38 -2.48 -10.56
N THR A 26 -13.53 -2.76 -11.15
CA THR A 26 -13.96 -2.03 -12.35
C THR A 26 -14.45 -0.64 -12.00
N PHE A 27 -14.41 0.26 -12.97
CA PHE A 27 -15.23 1.47 -12.96
C PHE A 27 -16.70 1.06 -12.80
N ARG A 28 -17.25 1.22 -11.59
CA ARG A 28 -18.66 0.98 -11.29
C ARG A 28 -19.29 2.32 -10.91
N ALA A 29 -20.37 2.67 -11.60
CA ALA A 29 -21.13 3.89 -11.31
C ALA A 29 -22.07 3.75 -10.10
N ASP A 30 -22.03 2.62 -9.38
CA ASP A 30 -22.89 2.29 -8.24
C ASP A 30 -22.35 2.81 -6.89
N GLY A 31 -21.28 3.62 -6.92
CA GLY A 31 -20.63 4.15 -5.72
C GLY A 31 -19.63 3.18 -5.06
N GLY A 32 -19.46 1.97 -5.60
CA GLY A 32 -18.43 1.00 -5.17
C GLY A 32 -17.04 1.31 -5.74
N GLU A 33 -16.66 2.58 -5.85
CA GLU A 33 -15.35 2.97 -6.36
C GLU A 33 -14.25 2.74 -5.31
N SER A 34 -13.05 2.38 -5.76
CA SER A 34 -11.87 2.30 -4.89
C SER A 34 -11.40 3.68 -4.46
N ASN A 35 -10.70 3.74 -3.33
CA ASN A 35 -10.05 4.96 -2.86
C ASN A 35 -8.97 5.43 -3.84
N ILE A 36 -8.34 4.52 -4.59
CA ILE A 36 -7.36 4.85 -5.64
C ILE A 36 -8.03 5.62 -6.78
N LEU A 37 -9.21 5.16 -7.23
CA LEU A 37 -9.96 5.88 -8.25
C LEU A 37 -10.42 7.25 -7.76
N LYS A 38 -10.88 7.36 -6.51
CA LYS A 38 -11.25 8.65 -5.91
C LYS A 38 -10.06 9.61 -5.87
N ILE A 39 -8.89 9.16 -5.41
CA ILE A 39 -7.64 9.95 -5.43
C ILE A 39 -7.35 10.43 -6.84
N PHE A 40 -7.36 9.52 -7.82
CA PHE A 40 -7.10 9.89 -9.21
C PHE A 40 -8.10 10.93 -9.75
N ARG A 41 -9.38 10.82 -9.39
CA ARG A 41 -10.40 11.80 -9.79
C ARG A 41 -10.10 13.19 -9.23
N MET A 42 -9.57 13.28 -8.01
CA MET A 42 -9.23 14.54 -7.33
C MET A 42 -7.97 15.23 -7.87
N LEU A 43 -7.11 14.52 -8.60
CA LEU A 43 -5.87 15.10 -9.14
C LEU A 43 -6.15 16.24 -10.13
N ASP A 44 -5.29 17.26 -10.09
CA ASP A 44 -5.33 18.41 -10.99
C ASP A 44 -4.94 18.02 -12.42
N ARG A 45 -5.94 18.03 -13.31
CA ARG A 45 -5.76 17.70 -14.73
C ARG A 45 -5.37 18.89 -15.60
N THR A 46 -5.39 20.11 -15.05
CA THR A 46 -5.15 21.35 -15.80
C THR A 46 -3.66 21.68 -15.93
N LYS A 47 -2.84 21.22 -14.97
CA LYS A 47 -1.39 21.20 -15.12
C LYS A 47 -1.02 20.21 -16.23
N GLU A 48 0.05 20.49 -16.99
CA GLU A 48 0.60 19.59 -18.01
C GLU A 48 1.17 18.26 -17.45
N ASN A 49 0.77 17.93 -16.21
CA ASN A 49 1.10 16.77 -15.39
C ASN A 49 0.17 15.62 -15.77
N ARG A 50 0.54 14.88 -16.81
CA ARG A 50 -0.22 13.73 -17.29
C ARG A 50 -0.10 12.59 -16.27
N SER A 51 -1.13 12.35 -15.45
CA SER A 51 -1.26 11.18 -14.55
C SER A 51 -1.48 9.88 -15.34
N GLY A 52 -0.99 8.75 -14.81
CA GLY A 52 -1.18 7.42 -15.39
C GLY A 52 -2.01 6.54 -14.47
N ILE A 53 -3.14 6.04 -14.95
CA ILE A 53 -3.86 4.93 -14.32
C ILE A 53 -3.30 3.61 -14.88
N GLY A 54 -2.87 2.71 -13.99
CA GLY A 54 -2.64 1.31 -14.29
C GLY A 54 -3.82 0.45 -13.85
N THR A 55 -5.01 0.63 -14.45
CA THR A 55 -6.17 -0.25 -14.24
C THR A 55 -6.30 -1.24 -15.37
N ASP A 56 -6.34 -2.52 -15.05
CA ASP A 56 -6.91 -3.52 -15.95
C ASP A 56 -8.45 -3.44 -15.94
N ILE A 57 -9.03 -3.53 -17.13
CA ILE A 57 -10.47 -3.73 -17.34
C ILE A 57 -10.75 -5.24 -17.26
N THR A 58 -11.75 -5.62 -16.46
CA THR A 58 -12.49 -6.93 -16.40
C THR A 58 -12.21 -7.92 -15.23
N PRO A 59 -13.12 -8.01 -14.25
CA PRO A 59 -13.45 -9.22 -13.49
C PRO A 59 -14.53 -10.08 -14.18
N SER A 60 -15.20 -9.58 -15.22
CA SER A 60 -16.23 -10.32 -15.97
C SER A 60 -15.67 -11.62 -16.61
N SER A 61 -14.36 -11.67 -16.83
CA SER A 61 -13.66 -12.80 -17.45
C SER A 61 -13.51 -13.99 -16.51
N VAL A 62 -13.61 -13.83 -15.19
CA VAL A 62 -13.50 -14.97 -14.27
C VAL A 62 -14.77 -15.81 -14.31
N ALA A 63 -15.95 -15.18 -14.28
CA ALA A 63 -17.22 -15.87 -14.45
C ALA A 63 -17.40 -16.45 -15.88
N HIS A 64 -16.90 -15.73 -16.91
CA HIS A 64 -17.03 -16.17 -18.29
C HIS A 64 -16.02 -17.27 -18.70
N ALA A 65 -14.80 -17.27 -18.12
CA ALA A 65 -13.80 -18.33 -18.30
C ALA A 65 -14.17 -19.60 -17.51
N VAL A 66 -14.81 -19.45 -16.35
CA VAL A 66 -15.37 -20.56 -15.56
C VAL A 66 -16.46 -21.31 -16.35
N MET A 67 -17.17 -20.66 -17.28
CA MET A 67 -18.22 -21.31 -18.08
C MET A 67 -17.73 -22.00 -19.37
N HIS A 68 -16.51 -21.74 -19.87
CA HIS A 68 -16.11 -22.14 -21.24
C HIS A 68 -14.87 -23.06 -21.35
N SER A 69 -14.34 -23.62 -20.26
CA SER A 69 -13.22 -24.56 -20.39
C SER A 69 -13.31 -25.73 -19.42
N GLY A 70 -13.76 -26.87 -19.95
CA GLY A 70 -13.81 -28.17 -19.28
C GLY A 70 -12.44 -28.82 -19.06
N LYS A 71 -11.43 -28.05 -18.63
CA LYS A 71 -10.12 -28.57 -18.22
C LYS A 71 -9.84 -28.20 -16.77
N SER A 72 -9.38 -29.20 -16.02
CA SER A 72 -9.06 -29.14 -14.58
C SER A 72 -8.28 -27.88 -14.21
N TRP A 73 -8.88 -27.08 -13.33
CA TRP A 73 -8.34 -25.83 -12.80
C TRP A 73 -7.22 -26.15 -11.80
N THR A 74 -5.97 -26.05 -12.24
CA THR A 74 -4.82 -26.12 -11.32
C THR A 74 -4.42 -24.70 -10.91
N GLY A 75 -4.16 -24.47 -9.62
CA GLY A 75 -3.78 -23.16 -9.08
C GLY A 75 -2.59 -22.50 -9.81
N LYS A 76 -1.73 -23.32 -10.44
CA LYS A 76 -0.57 -22.88 -11.24
C LYS A 76 -0.94 -21.97 -12.41
N ALA A 77 -2.06 -22.22 -13.08
CA ALA A 77 -2.48 -21.39 -14.22
C ALA A 77 -3.00 -20.00 -13.77
N PHE A 78 -3.64 -19.95 -12.60
CA PHE A 78 -4.11 -18.70 -12.00
C PHE A 78 -2.93 -17.87 -11.47
N ASP A 79 -1.99 -18.52 -10.78
CA ASP A 79 -0.79 -17.86 -10.27
C ASP A 79 0.08 -17.30 -11.41
N LEU A 80 0.20 -18.03 -12.53
CA LEU A 80 0.93 -17.57 -13.72
C LEU A 80 0.25 -16.38 -14.43
N ALA A 81 -1.08 -16.38 -14.54
CA ALA A 81 -1.83 -15.27 -15.12
C ALA A 81 -1.73 -14.01 -14.24
N LEU A 82 -1.75 -14.17 -12.91
CA LEU A 82 -1.55 -13.07 -11.97
C LEU A 82 -0.12 -12.53 -12.03
N ALA A 83 0.89 -13.40 -12.08
CA ALA A 83 2.29 -12.99 -12.20
C ALA A 83 2.52 -12.17 -13.48
N THR A 84 2.04 -12.66 -14.63
CA THR A 84 2.18 -11.94 -15.91
C THR A 84 1.47 -10.59 -15.92
N SER A 85 0.29 -10.47 -15.29
CA SER A 85 -0.40 -9.18 -15.14
C SER A 85 0.34 -8.20 -14.21
N PHE A 86 0.94 -8.72 -13.15
CA PHE A 86 1.70 -7.93 -12.18
C PHE A 86 2.96 -7.31 -12.82
N ASP A 87 3.75 -8.13 -13.52
CA ASP A 87 4.97 -7.70 -14.20
C ASP A 87 4.67 -6.58 -15.20
N GLN A 88 3.60 -6.72 -15.97
CA GLN A 88 3.16 -5.72 -16.93
C GLN A 88 2.84 -4.38 -16.27
N HIS A 89 2.19 -4.37 -15.11
CA HIS A 89 1.87 -3.12 -14.40
C HIS A 89 3.13 -2.41 -13.89
N VAL A 90 4.09 -3.15 -13.31
CA VAL A 90 5.35 -2.55 -12.84
C VAL A 90 6.13 -1.97 -14.02
N ILE A 91 6.29 -2.74 -15.10
CA ILE A 91 7.01 -2.33 -16.31
C ILE A 91 6.33 -1.11 -16.97
N ARG A 92 4.99 -1.10 -17.07
CA ARG A 92 4.22 0.04 -17.61
C ARG A 92 4.41 1.29 -16.76
N GLY A 93 4.37 1.17 -15.43
CA GLY A 93 4.62 2.26 -14.51
C GLY A 93 6.04 2.82 -14.63
N TYR A 94 7.05 1.94 -14.66
CA TYR A 94 8.45 2.32 -14.84
C TYR A 94 8.67 3.06 -16.17
N ARG A 95 8.17 2.49 -17.28
CA ARG A 95 8.19 3.10 -18.61
C ARG A 95 7.52 4.48 -18.63
N PHE A 96 6.38 4.60 -17.95
CA PHE A 96 5.65 5.86 -17.87
C PHE A 96 6.48 6.96 -17.20
N ILE A 97 7.18 6.63 -16.11
CA ILE A 97 8.09 7.55 -15.42
C ILE A 97 9.28 7.88 -16.33
N ALA A 98 9.89 6.87 -16.96
CA ALA A 98 11.07 7.03 -17.83
C ALA A 98 10.84 8.03 -18.97
N ARG A 99 9.64 8.01 -19.56
CA ARG A 99 9.24 8.90 -20.65
C ARG A 99 8.94 10.34 -20.23
N ARG A 100 8.56 10.59 -18.97
CA ARG A 100 7.95 11.87 -18.53
C ARG A 100 8.74 12.61 -17.48
N TRP A 101 9.62 11.91 -16.76
CA TRP A 101 10.41 12.50 -15.70
C TRP A 101 11.41 13.50 -16.27
N VAL A 102 11.45 14.66 -15.61
CA VAL A 102 12.39 15.74 -15.86
C VAL A 102 13.07 16.09 -14.52
N PRO A 103 14.30 16.64 -14.53
CA PRO A 103 14.95 17.10 -13.32
C PRO A 103 14.02 17.97 -12.46
N GLY A 104 13.99 17.72 -11.15
CA GLY A 104 13.10 18.39 -10.21
C GLY A 104 11.66 17.83 -10.13
N ALA A 105 11.26 16.91 -11.01
CA ALA A 105 9.94 16.29 -10.94
C ALA A 105 9.80 15.34 -9.75
N LYS A 106 8.68 15.44 -9.03
CA LYS A 106 8.36 14.61 -7.86
C LYS A 106 7.48 13.44 -8.28
N ILE A 107 7.81 12.23 -7.80
CA ILE A 107 7.05 11.01 -8.07
C ILE A 107 6.17 10.67 -6.87
N TYR A 108 4.88 10.47 -7.12
CA TYR A 108 3.87 10.05 -6.15
C TYR A 108 3.27 8.73 -6.60
N LEU A 109 3.35 7.72 -5.75
CA LEU A 109 2.82 6.39 -6.02
C LEU A 109 1.68 6.10 -5.05
N PHE A 110 0.54 5.68 -5.59
CA PHE A 110 -0.58 5.21 -4.80
C PHE A 110 -0.96 3.79 -5.21
N GLY A 111 -1.31 2.94 -4.24
CA GLY A 111 -1.90 1.66 -4.58
C GLY A 111 -2.79 1.05 -3.51
N PHE A 112 -3.72 0.20 -3.96
CA PHE A 112 -4.60 -0.58 -3.10
C PHE A 112 -4.41 -2.07 -3.37
N SER A 113 -4.38 -2.89 -2.32
CA SER A 113 -4.37 -4.35 -2.43
C SER A 113 -3.14 -4.86 -3.20
N ARG A 114 -3.34 -5.59 -4.29
CA ARG A 114 -2.28 -5.97 -5.24
C ARG A 114 -1.62 -4.77 -5.91
N GLY A 115 -2.37 -3.71 -6.19
CA GLY A 115 -1.83 -2.48 -6.74
C GLY A 115 -0.89 -1.77 -5.76
N ALA A 116 -1.15 -1.87 -4.45
CA ALA A 116 -0.21 -1.41 -3.42
C ALA A 116 1.11 -2.20 -3.47
N TYR A 117 1.04 -3.51 -3.70
CA TYR A 117 2.23 -4.35 -3.88
C TYR A 117 3.00 -3.96 -5.16
N THR A 118 2.30 -3.69 -6.27
CA THR A 118 2.88 -3.13 -7.50
C THR A 118 3.58 -1.80 -7.26
N ALA A 119 2.97 -0.88 -6.52
CA ALA A 119 3.56 0.42 -6.19
C ALA A 119 4.86 0.27 -5.37
N ARG A 120 4.88 -0.62 -4.38
CA ARG A 120 6.10 -0.94 -3.61
C ARG A 120 7.19 -1.50 -4.51
N PHE A 121 6.84 -2.46 -5.37
CA PHE A 121 7.80 -3.12 -6.26
C PHE A 121 8.38 -2.15 -7.29
N LEU A 122 7.56 -1.25 -7.83
CA LEU A 122 8.01 -0.18 -8.70
C LEU A 122 8.96 0.78 -7.96
N ASN A 123 8.65 1.15 -6.72
CA ASN A 123 9.56 1.98 -5.92
C ASN A 123 10.91 1.30 -5.71
N GLU A 124 10.92 0.01 -5.36
CA GLU A 124 12.18 -0.75 -5.23
C GLU A 124 12.94 -0.82 -6.55
N MET A 125 12.24 -1.02 -7.68
CA MET A 125 12.88 -1.00 -9.00
C MET A 125 13.59 0.33 -9.25
N LEU A 126 12.96 1.46 -8.90
CA LEU A 126 13.58 2.79 -8.98
C LEU A 126 14.77 2.93 -8.02
N ASP A 127 14.65 2.40 -6.80
CA ASP A 127 15.69 2.48 -5.77
C ASP A 127 16.98 1.74 -6.18
N TYR A 128 16.85 0.58 -6.83
CA TYR A 128 17.98 -0.28 -7.20
C TYR A 128 18.52 0.00 -8.60
N ILE A 129 17.64 0.17 -9.59
CA ILE A 129 18.02 0.37 -11.00
C ILE A 129 18.30 1.84 -11.30
N GLY A 130 17.58 2.77 -10.65
CA GLY A 130 17.44 4.14 -11.15
C GLY A 130 16.41 4.21 -12.29
N LEU A 131 16.36 5.32 -13.02
CA LEU A 131 15.44 5.50 -14.13
C LEU A 131 16.18 5.51 -15.47
N LEU A 132 15.89 4.54 -16.33
CA LEU A 132 16.40 4.51 -17.70
C LEU A 132 16.00 5.79 -18.45
N GLY A 133 16.93 6.31 -19.25
CA GLY A 133 16.61 7.38 -20.19
C GLY A 133 15.48 6.98 -21.13
N ALA A 134 14.66 7.94 -21.55
CA ALA A 134 13.52 7.70 -22.45
C ALA A 134 13.93 7.00 -23.76
N ASP A 135 15.15 7.22 -24.23
CA ASP A 135 15.70 6.63 -25.46
C ASP A 135 16.11 5.16 -25.30
N ASN A 136 16.23 4.67 -24.06
CA ASN A 136 16.67 3.32 -23.71
C ASN A 136 15.52 2.42 -23.25
N GLU A 137 14.30 2.72 -23.68
CA GLU A 137 13.09 2.02 -23.25
C GLU A 137 13.09 0.53 -23.60
N GLU A 138 13.73 0.15 -24.70
CA GLU A 138 13.89 -1.24 -25.15
C GLU A 138 14.72 -2.09 -24.16
N LEU A 139 15.47 -1.45 -23.25
CA LEU A 139 16.23 -2.13 -22.20
C LEU A 139 15.40 -2.42 -20.94
N ILE A 140 14.17 -1.91 -20.84
CA ILE A 140 13.31 -2.15 -19.66
C ILE A 140 13.11 -3.65 -19.37
N PRO A 141 12.82 -4.52 -20.36
CA PRO A 141 12.69 -5.97 -20.11
C PRO A 141 13.98 -6.59 -19.55
N PHE A 142 15.14 -6.16 -20.05
CA PHE A 142 16.44 -6.65 -19.60
C PHE A 142 16.73 -6.27 -18.14
N VAL A 143 16.53 -5.01 -17.77
CA VAL A 143 16.74 -4.57 -16.37
C VAL A 143 15.70 -5.16 -15.42
N TRP A 144 14.48 -5.41 -15.90
CA TRP A 144 13.44 -6.13 -15.15
C TRP A 144 13.85 -7.57 -14.83
N GLU A 145 14.39 -8.29 -15.81
CA GLU A 145 14.88 -9.66 -15.63
C GLU A 145 16.04 -9.70 -14.62
N ALA A 146 17.03 -8.81 -14.77
CA ALA A 146 18.12 -8.69 -13.81
C ALA A 146 17.62 -8.37 -12.39
N PHE A 147 16.60 -7.50 -12.27
CA PHE A 147 16.03 -7.12 -10.98
C PHE A 147 15.27 -8.27 -10.30
N THR A 148 14.44 -8.98 -11.05
CA THR A 148 13.69 -10.13 -10.54
C THR A 148 14.63 -11.29 -10.18
N GLN A 149 15.64 -11.58 -11.00
CA GLN A 149 16.67 -12.56 -10.66
C GLN A 149 17.36 -12.15 -9.35
N TRP A 150 17.90 -10.93 -9.26
CA TRP A 150 18.53 -10.46 -8.04
C TRP A 150 17.60 -10.60 -6.82
N LYS A 151 16.35 -10.12 -6.91
CA LYS A 151 15.41 -10.08 -5.79
C LYS A 151 14.95 -11.46 -5.31
N PHE A 152 14.85 -12.43 -6.22
CA PHE A 152 14.29 -13.75 -5.92
C PHE A 152 15.31 -14.90 -5.92
N SER A 153 16.59 -14.67 -6.25
CA SER A 153 17.66 -15.67 -6.10
C SER A 153 17.81 -16.14 -4.65
N GLU A 154 17.73 -17.46 -4.43
CA GLU A 154 17.86 -18.10 -3.13
C GLU A 154 19.33 -18.26 -2.68
N GLY A 155 19.54 -18.57 -1.40
CA GLY A 155 20.86 -18.68 -0.76
C GLY A 155 21.82 -19.73 -1.35
N GLU A 156 21.36 -20.66 -2.18
CA GLU A 156 22.22 -21.60 -2.91
C GLU A 156 22.83 -21.01 -4.18
N ASP A 157 22.24 -19.94 -4.74
CA ASP A 157 22.72 -19.30 -5.96
C ASP A 157 23.27 -17.88 -5.72
N ARG A 158 24.25 -17.82 -4.83
CA ARG A 158 24.97 -16.58 -4.52
C ARG A 158 25.62 -15.99 -5.78
N GLN A 159 26.04 -16.82 -6.73
CA GLN A 159 26.72 -16.36 -7.94
C GLN A 159 25.77 -15.68 -8.91
N GLU A 160 24.58 -16.23 -9.16
CA GLU A 160 23.55 -15.57 -9.97
C GLU A 160 23.11 -14.25 -9.34
N ARG A 161 22.85 -14.24 -8.02
CA ARG A 161 22.47 -13.01 -7.31
C ARG A 161 23.54 -11.91 -7.43
N LEU A 162 24.82 -12.27 -7.31
CA LEU A 162 25.94 -11.33 -7.48
C LEU A 162 26.11 -10.88 -8.93
N SER A 163 25.85 -11.75 -9.91
CA SER A 163 25.89 -11.40 -11.33
C SER A 163 24.78 -10.41 -11.68
N ALA A 164 23.55 -10.70 -11.25
CA ALA A 164 22.40 -9.82 -11.41
C ALA A 164 22.62 -8.47 -10.72
N MET A 165 23.17 -8.45 -9.50
CA MET A 165 23.54 -7.20 -8.81
C MET A 165 24.56 -6.38 -9.61
N ARG A 166 25.60 -7.01 -10.17
CA ARG A 166 26.58 -6.32 -11.03
C ARG A 166 25.92 -5.76 -12.28
N CYS A 167 25.02 -6.51 -12.91
CA CYS A 167 24.26 -6.06 -14.06
C CYS A 167 23.42 -4.81 -13.74
N LEU A 168 22.69 -4.82 -12.61
CA LEU A 168 21.91 -3.68 -12.15
C LEU A 168 22.78 -2.45 -11.87
N LYS A 169 23.94 -2.65 -11.23
CA LYS A 169 24.89 -1.58 -10.95
C LYS A 169 25.44 -0.93 -12.23
N VAL A 170 25.89 -1.74 -13.19
CA VAL A 170 26.40 -1.23 -14.48
C VAL A 170 25.30 -0.52 -15.26
N SER A 171 24.08 -1.09 -15.28
CA SER A 171 22.92 -0.48 -15.93
C SER A 171 22.58 0.88 -15.32
N ARG A 172 22.65 0.98 -13.99
CA ARG A 172 22.43 2.21 -13.24
C ARG A 172 23.46 3.28 -13.55
N GLU A 173 24.74 2.92 -13.58
CA GLU A 173 25.86 3.85 -13.82
C GLU A 173 25.93 4.32 -15.28
N THR A 174 25.52 3.47 -16.23
CA THR A 174 25.71 3.74 -17.66
C THR A 174 24.47 4.33 -18.33
N MET A 175 23.27 3.87 -17.95
CA MET A 175 22.03 4.09 -18.74
C MET A 175 20.94 4.84 -17.97
N CYS A 176 21.10 5.03 -16.66
CA CYS A 176 20.06 5.60 -15.80
C CYS A 176 20.37 7.03 -15.36
N ARG A 177 19.31 7.80 -15.12
CA ARG A 177 19.35 9.17 -14.60
C ARG A 177 19.20 9.18 -13.07
N PRO A 178 19.83 10.15 -12.36
CA PRO A 178 19.47 10.49 -10.99
C PRO A 178 18.01 10.91 -10.92
N VAL A 179 17.15 10.12 -10.32
CA VAL A 179 15.74 10.50 -10.09
C VAL A 179 15.51 11.06 -8.69
N GLY A 180 16.46 10.83 -7.79
CA GLY A 180 16.23 10.94 -6.35
C GLY A 180 15.34 9.81 -5.83
N GLN A 181 14.76 10.01 -4.65
CA GLN A 181 13.78 9.09 -4.06
C GLN A 181 12.39 9.41 -4.58
N VAL A 182 11.51 8.40 -4.66
CA VAL A 182 10.07 8.64 -4.77
C VAL A 182 9.64 9.52 -3.61
N HIS A 183 8.87 10.57 -3.91
CA HIS A 183 8.56 11.60 -2.93
C HIS A 183 7.48 11.15 -1.95
N PHE A 184 6.47 10.41 -2.42
CA PHE A 184 5.41 9.87 -1.58
C PHE A 184 4.95 8.50 -2.07
N LEU A 185 4.80 7.55 -1.15
CA LEU A 185 4.23 6.22 -1.39
C LEU A 185 3.03 5.98 -0.47
N GLY A 186 1.83 6.07 -1.02
CA GLY A 186 0.56 5.88 -0.33
C GLY A 186 -0.07 4.51 -0.61
N LEU A 187 -0.25 3.71 0.43
CA LEU A 187 -0.68 2.32 0.32
C LEU A 187 -1.96 2.08 1.10
N PHE A 188 -2.90 1.37 0.49
CA PHE A 188 -4.08 0.82 1.14
C PHE A 188 -3.97 -0.70 1.16
N ASP A 189 -4.00 -1.26 2.36
CA ASP A 189 -4.11 -2.67 2.69
C ASP A 189 -3.35 -3.61 1.73
N THR A 190 -2.02 -3.47 1.71
CA THR A 190 -1.14 -4.18 0.78
C THR A 190 -1.26 -5.69 0.97
N VAL A 191 -1.62 -6.44 -0.07
CA VAL A 191 -1.64 -7.91 -0.05
C VAL A 191 -0.76 -8.48 -1.16
N ASN A 192 -0.17 -9.65 -0.92
CA ASN A 192 0.72 -10.28 -1.88
C ASN A 192 -0.03 -10.64 -3.18
N SER A 193 0.57 -10.35 -4.34
CA SER A 193 -0.05 -10.57 -5.66
C SER A 193 0.12 -11.99 -6.19
N VAL A 194 1.03 -12.80 -5.62
CA VAL A 194 1.31 -14.17 -6.11
C VAL A 194 1.63 -15.10 -4.95
N ALA A 195 1.01 -16.30 -4.94
CA ALA A 195 1.21 -17.32 -3.90
C ALA A 195 2.64 -17.89 -3.86
N GLU A 196 3.37 -17.81 -4.98
CA GLU A 196 4.75 -18.24 -5.16
C GLU A 196 5.80 -17.23 -4.65
N PHE A 197 5.41 -15.95 -4.48
CA PHE A 197 6.27 -14.90 -3.89
C PHE A 197 6.14 -14.81 -2.36
N ASN A 198 5.72 -15.89 -1.70
CA ASN A 198 5.69 -16.02 -0.22
C ASN A 198 7.09 -16.19 0.41
N LYS A 199 8.15 -15.84 -0.30
CA LYS A 199 9.52 -15.83 0.23
C LYS A 199 9.76 -14.43 0.76
N GLU A 200 10.13 -14.34 2.04
CA GLU A 200 10.43 -13.10 2.76
C GLU A 200 11.41 -12.25 1.93
N SER A 201 10.90 -11.29 1.18
CA SER A 201 11.74 -10.33 0.47
C SER A 201 12.30 -9.40 1.52
N SER A 202 13.59 -9.52 1.81
CA SER A 202 14.33 -8.73 2.79
C SER A 202 14.48 -7.24 2.40
N THR A 203 13.93 -6.82 1.27
CA THR A 203 14.07 -5.47 0.73
C THR A 203 12.83 -4.63 0.99
N ARG A 204 13.06 -3.42 1.52
CA ARG A 204 12.02 -2.44 1.82
C ARG A 204 12.13 -1.28 0.81
N PRO A 205 11.00 -0.79 0.26
CA PRO A 205 11.00 0.45 -0.52
C PRO A 205 11.51 1.64 0.31
N SER A 206 12.28 2.55 -0.30
CA SER A 206 12.88 3.73 0.35
C SER A 206 12.41 5.08 -0.20
N PRO A 207 11.09 5.37 -0.22
CA PRO A 207 10.58 6.68 -0.59
C PRO A 207 10.90 7.71 0.50
N LYS A 208 10.72 9.00 0.22
CA LYS A 208 10.90 10.09 1.20
C LYS A 208 9.81 10.06 2.28
N ILE A 209 8.56 9.82 1.89
CA ILE A 209 7.40 9.70 2.78
C ILE A 209 6.64 8.43 2.40
N MET A 210 6.27 7.63 3.39
CA MET A 210 5.48 6.41 3.18
C MET A 210 4.31 6.34 4.14
N ARG A 211 3.13 6.02 3.61
CA ARG A 211 1.88 5.89 4.37
C ARG A 211 1.21 4.58 4.02
N HIS A 212 0.82 3.79 5.02
CA HIS A 212 0.12 2.53 4.81
C HIS A 212 -1.10 2.43 5.73
N ALA A 213 -2.29 2.44 5.14
CA ALA A 213 -3.54 2.20 5.83
C ALA A 213 -3.85 0.69 5.82
N VAL A 214 -3.96 0.06 6.98
CA VAL A 214 -4.12 -1.40 7.12
C VAL A 214 -5.47 -1.76 7.74
N SER A 215 -6.14 -2.78 7.20
CA SER A 215 -7.41 -3.30 7.72
C SER A 215 -7.20 -4.17 8.96
N ILE A 216 -7.96 -3.87 10.02
CA ILE A 216 -8.02 -4.65 11.27
C ILE A 216 -8.93 -5.87 11.12
N ASP A 217 -10.01 -5.76 10.35
CA ASP A 217 -11.13 -6.71 10.41
C ASP A 217 -11.20 -7.67 9.22
N GLU A 218 -10.20 -7.64 8.33
CA GLU A 218 -10.08 -8.62 7.26
C GLU A 218 -9.82 -10.03 7.82
N ARG A 219 -10.50 -11.03 7.25
CA ARG A 219 -10.54 -12.42 7.74
C ARG A 219 -10.13 -13.44 6.69
N ARG A 220 -10.14 -13.06 5.40
CA ARG A 220 -9.84 -13.98 4.30
C ARG A 220 -8.38 -14.40 4.34
N ILE A 221 -8.18 -15.71 4.23
CA ILE A 221 -6.87 -16.37 4.40
C ILE A 221 -5.81 -15.84 3.44
N LYS A 222 -6.16 -15.56 2.18
CA LYS A 222 -5.23 -15.07 1.15
C LYS A 222 -4.93 -13.57 1.24
N PHE A 223 -5.59 -12.84 2.14
CA PHE A 223 -5.43 -11.40 2.33
C PHE A 223 -4.58 -11.13 3.58
N GLN A 224 -3.38 -11.72 3.65
CA GLN A 224 -2.40 -11.34 4.67
C GLN A 224 -1.72 -10.03 4.25
N PRO A 225 -1.62 -9.05 5.17
CA PRO A 225 -1.05 -7.76 4.83
C PRO A 225 0.48 -7.86 4.73
N VAL A 226 1.07 -7.16 3.77
CA VAL A 226 2.52 -6.96 3.67
C VAL A 226 2.87 -5.69 4.45
N LEU A 227 3.36 -5.85 5.68
CA LEU A 227 3.68 -4.73 6.57
C LEU A 227 5.04 -4.09 6.25
N PHE A 228 5.38 -2.98 6.90
CA PHE A 228 6.68 -2.33 6.77
C PHE A 228 7.83 -3.06 7.46
N GLU A 229 7.57 -3.71 8.59
CA GLU A 229 8.57 -4.46 9.35
C GLU A 229 8.11 -5.90 9.60
N SER A 230 8.76 -6.87 8.97
CA SER A 230 8.85 -8.22 9.53
C SER A 230 10.11 -8.30 10.39
N LYS A 231 10.12 -7.64 11.56
CA LYS A 231 11.11 -7.95 12.62
C LYS A 231 10.76 -9.30 13.27
N LEU A 232 10.66 -10.37 12.48
CA LEU A 232 10.78 -11.73 12.99
C LEU A 232 12.27 -12.04 12.98
N GLY A 233 12.87 -11.95 14.16
CA GLY A 233 14.31 -11.93 14.35
C GLY A 233 15.03 -13.11 13.70
N THR A 234 15.94 -12.79 12.78
CA THR A 234 17.29 -13.32 12.76
C THR A 234 18.18 -12.23 12.18
N GLY A 235 19.23 -11.85 12.92
CA GLY A 235 20.16 -10.84 12.46
C GLY A 235 20.80 -11.26 11.15
N SER A 236 20.53 -10.53 10.08
CA SER A 236 21.41 -10.48 8.92
C SER A 236 21.94 -9.06 8.83
N PRO A 237 23.21 -8.82 9.19
CA PRO A 237 23.83 -7.52 9.10
C PRO A 237 24.27 -7.33 7.65
N ASP A 238 23.36 -6.96 6.75
CA ASP A 238 23.77 -6.37 5.48
C ASP A 238 22.57 -5.81 4.73
N MET A 239 22.61 -4.49 4.50
CA MET A 239 22.33 -3.83 3.23
C MET A 239 22.04 -2.34 3.49
N LYS A 240 23.08 -1.58 3.86
CA LYS A 240 23.03 -0.11 4.00
C LYS A 240 23.12 0.64 2.66
N GLN A 241 23.21 -0.07 1.53
CA GLN A 241 23.30 0.52 0.19
C GLN A 241 21.91 0.65 -0.46
N SER A 242 21.03 1.46 0.12
CA SER A 242 19.79 1.91 -0.54
C SER A 242 19.86 3.42 -0.76
N VAL A 243 20.05 3.87 -2.00
CA VAL A 243 19.92 5.27 -2.48
C VAL A 243 20.79 6.36 -1.78
N LYS A 244 21.33 6.12 -0.58
CA LYS A 244 22.10 7.08 0.22
C LYS A 244 23.37 7.55 -0.49
N GLU A 245 23.97 6.72 -1.35
CA GLU A 245 25.14 7.12 -2.14
C GLU A 245 24.83 8.23 -3.16
N TRP A 246 23.57 8.37 -3.62
CA TRP A 246 23.14 9.47 -4.52
C TRP A 246 22.56 10.69 -3.78
N LYS A 247 22.47 10.70 -2.43
CA LYS A 247 22.24 11.96 -1.68
C LYS A 247 23.37 12.97 -1.91
N LYS A 248 24.52 12.51 -2.40
CA LYS A 248 25.57 13.34 -2.98
C LYS A 248 25.21 13.68 -4.43
N GLY A 249 24.16 14.47 -4.64
CA GLY A 249 23.90 15.09 -5.94
C GLY A 249 25.03 16.08 -6.32
N PRO A 250 25.13 16.48 -7.60
CA PRO A 250 26.21 17.36 -8.08
C PRO A 250 26.21 18.76 -7.44
N GLU A 251 25.13 19.18 -6.80
CA GLU A 251 25.06 20.48 -6.11
C GLU A 251 25.89 20.54 -4.81
N ASN A 252 26.26 19.39 -4.24
CA ASN A 252 27.12 19.30 -3.05
C ASN A 252 28.60 19.04 -3.38
N ILE A 253 29.03 19.20 -4.64
CA ILE A 253 30.43 18.99 -5.05
C ILE A 253 31.33 20.21 -4.69
N TYR A 254 30.74 21.37 -4.36
CA TYR A 254 31.50 22.58 -4.02
C TYR A 254 31.69 22.87 -2.52
N ASP A 255 31.16 22.04 -1.63
CA ASP A 255 31.35 22.17 -0.17
C ASP A 255 32.00 20.90 0.40
N SER A 256 33.24 20.63 -0.01
CA SER A 256 34.11 19.72 0.74
C SER A 256 34.94 20.57 1.71
N ASP A 257 34.46 20.72 2.94
CA ASP A 257 35.26 20.90 4.16
C ASP A 257 34.32 21.14 5.36
N ASN A 258 33.49 20.14 5.70
CA ASN A 258 32.95 20.08 7.05
C ASN A 258 32.65 18.63 7.44
N ASP A 259 33.50 18.07 8.31
CA ASP A 259 33.34 16.78 8.99
C ASP A 259 32.22 16.85 10.06
N GLY A 260 31.03 17.26 9.64
CA GLY A 260 29.83 17.37 10.47
C GLY A 260 28.93 16.15 10.29
N GLU A 261 28.84 15.35 11.35
CA GLU A 261 27.76 14.44 11.71
C GLU A 261 26.61 14.32 10.68
N SER A 262 26.61 13.24 9.89
CA SER A 262 25.53 12.89 8.97
C SER A 262 24.20 12.84 9.75
N SER A 263 23.39 13.88 9.64
CA SER A 263 22.00 13.85 10.09
C SER A 263 21.31 12.70 9.34
N ILE A 264 21.06 11.61 10.07
CA ILE A 264 20.26 10.49 9.60
C ILE A 264 18.87 11.10 9.41
N LEU A 265 18.54 11.50 8.17
CA LEU A 265 17.17 11.86 7.82
C LEU A 265 16.29 10.68 8.28
N GLU A 266 15.54 10.89 9.35
CA GLU A 266 14.55 9.93 9.84
C GLU A 266 13.54 9.72 8.71
N ASP A 267 13.36 8.47 8.30
CA ASP A 267 12.41 8.14 7.24
C ASP A 267 10.98 8.39 7.78
N ASP A 268 10.21 9.27 7.13
CA ASP A 268 8.84 9.62 7.54
C ASP A 268 7.86 8.51 7.09
N PHE A 269 7.82 7.42 7.85
CA PHE A 269 7.05 6.22 7.55
C PHE A 269 5.96 5.94 8.60
N GLU A 270 4.71 5.93 8.16
CA GLU A 270 3.54 5.70 9.03
C GLU A 270 2.70 4.53 8.53
N GLU A 271 2.59 3.48 9.35
CA GLU A 271 1.67 2.35 9.16
C GLU A 271 0.57 2.43 10.20
N VAL A 272 -0.66 2.64 9.76
CA VAL A 272 -1.80 2.97 10.62
C VAL A 272 -2.95 2.02 10.34
N TYR A 273 -3.54 1.49 11.40
CA TYR A 273 -4.59 0.47 11.33
C TYR A 273 -5.98 1.11 11.47
N PHE A 274 -6.90 0.71 10.58
CA PHE A 274 -8.27 1.22 10.48
C PHE A 274 -9.29 0.09 10.64
N ALA A 275 -10.45 0.44 11.20
CA ALA A 275 -11.58 -0.46 11.35
C ALA A 275 -12.16 -0.80 9.98
N GLY A 276 -12.65 -2.03 9.83
CA GLY A 276 -13.24 -2.56 8.62
C GLY A 276 -12.38 -3.61 7.91
N ASN A 277 -12.98 -4.31 6.94
CA ASN A 277 -12.28 -5.28 6.10
C ASN A 277 -11.44 -4.61 5.01
N HIS A 278 -10.84 -5.39 4.11
CA HIS A 278 -9.99 -4.89 3.02
C HIS A 278 -10.66 -3.79 2.16
N GLY A 279 -11.94 -3.95 1.81
CA GLY A 279 -12.70 -2.97 1.04
C GLY A 279 -13.22 -1.80 1.87
N ASP A 280 -13.37 -1.97 3.19
CA ASP A 280 -13.66 -0.85 4.09
C ASP A 280 -12.44 0.05 4.32
N VAL A 281 -11.24 -0.41 3.98
CA VAL A 281 -10.03 0.44 4.00
C VAL A 281 -9.67 0.98 2.62
N GLY A 282 -9.71 0.14 1.59
CA GLY A 282 -9.34 0.54 0.23
C GLY A 282 -10.48 1.02 -0.67
N GLY A 283 -11.72 0.95 -0.20
CA GLY A 283 -12.90 1.20 -1.02
C GLY A 283 -13.35 -0.04 -1.82
N GLY A 284 -14.44 0.09 -2.57
CA GLY A 284 -15.03 -1.01 -3.35
C GLY A 284 -16.44 -1.43 -2.94
N TRP A 285 -16.90 -1.04 -1.74
CA TRP A 285 -18.27 -1.34 -1.28
C TRP A 285 -19.26 -0.26 -1.74
N PRO A 286 -20.36 -0.63 -2.42
CA PRO A 286 -21.41 0.32 -2.76
C PRO A 286 -22.10 0.80 -1.49
N SER A 287 -22.34 2.11 -1.40
CA SER A 287 -22.96 2.72 -0.23
C SER A 287 -23.90 3.86 -0.63
N LYS A 288 -25.00 3.99 0.11
CA LYS A 288 -25.94 5.12 -0.03
C LYS A 288 -25.49 6.36 0.75
N SER A 289 -24.55 6.19 1.69
CA SER A 289 -23.96 7.23 2.54
C SER A 289 -22.43 7.18 2.50
N TRP A 290 -21.75 8.03 3.28
CA TRP A 290 -20.29 7.95 3.41
C TRP A 290 -19.86 6.59 3.98
N PRO A 291 -19.06 5.80 3.23
CA PRO A 291 -18.63 4.48 3.66
C PRO A 291 -17.50 4.56 4.68
N ALA A 292 -17.23 3.46 5.39
CA ALA A 292 -16.10 3.37 6.33
C ALA A 292 -14.75 3.72 5.68
N SER A 293 -14.59 3.42 4.38
CA SER A 293 -13.40 3.72 3.57
C SER A 293 -13.13 5.20 3.36
N GLN A 294 -14.08 6.07 3.71
CA GLN A 294 -13.89 7.52 3.68
C GLN A 294 -12.87 8.00 4.71
N VAL A 295 -12.77 7.35 5.87
CA VAL A 295 -11.80 7.72 6.92
C VAL A 295 -10.35 7.54 6.44
N PRO A 296 -9.93 6.33 6.01
CA PRO A 296 -8.56 6.13 5.49
C PRO A 296 -8.31 6.91 4.19
N LEU A 297 -9.33 7.15 3.35
CA LEU A 297 -9.19 8.02 2.17
C LEU A 297 -8.80 9.44 2.59
N THR A 298 -9.56 10.03 3.52
CA THR A 298 -9.33 11.40 3.99
C THR A 298 -7.93 11.50 4.62
N TRP A 299 -7.56 10.53 5.47
CA TRP A 299 -6.21 10.45 6.04
C TRP A 299 -5.12 10.44 4.96
N MET A 300 -5.21 9.56 3.96
CA MET A 300 -4.21 9.43 2.90
C MET A 300 -4.09 10.69 2.04
N VAL A 301 -5.22 11.30 1.67
CA VAL A 301 -5.27 12.52 0.86
C VAL A 301 -4.61 13.67 1.60
N GLN A 302 -4.92 13.83 2.88
CA GLN A 302 -4.35 14.90 3.70
C GLN A 302 -2.85 14.70 3.94
N GLU A 303 -2.39 13.46 4.14
CA GLU A 303 -0.95 13.16 4.19
C GLU A 303 -0.24 13.46 2.85
N ALA A 304 -0.90 13.20 1.72
CA ALA A 304 -0.36 13.55 0.41
C ALA A 304 -0.31 15.07 0.18
N ILE A 305 -1.33 15.82 0.64
CA ILE A 305 -1.33 17.30 0.63
C ILE A 305 -0.20 17.84 1.50
N LYS A 306 -0.02 17.30 2.72
CA LYS A 306 1.12 17.64 3.60
C LYS A 306 2.47 17.36 2.94
N ALA A 307 2.55 16.31 2.11
CA ALA A 307 3.72 16.01 1.28
C ALA A 307 3.86 16.94 0.04
N GLY A 308 2.91 17.84 -0.21
CA GLY A 308 2.94 18.81 -1.30
C GLY A 308 2.35 18.30 -2.62
N LEU A 309 1.53 17.25 -2.61
CA LEU A 309 0.73 16.86 -3.78
C LEU A 309 -0.45 17.82 -3.96
N THR A 310 -0.69 18.26 -5.20
CA THR A 310 -1.81 19.16 -5.49
C THR A 310 -3.05 18.42 -5.98
N PHE A 311 -4.22 18.87 -5.50
CA PHE A 311 -5.53 18.34 -5.85
C PHE A 311 -6.47 19.50 -6.22
N GLU A 312 -7.48 19.22 -7.04
CA GLU A 312 -8.52 20.21 -7.36
C GLU A 312 -9.46 20.40 -6.18
N SER A 313 -9.56 21.63 -5.67
CA SER A 313 -10.37 21.97 -4.50
C SER A 313 -11.83 21.52 -4.66
N ASP A 314 -12.47 21.84 -5.78
CA ASP A 314 -13.87 21.47 -6.04
C ASP A 314 -14.11 19.96 -5.95
N LYS A 315 -13.14 19.16 -6.42
CA LYS A 315 -13.23 17.69 -6.39
C LYS A 315 -12.95 17.12 -5.01
N LEU A 316 -12.01 17.70 -4.27
CA LEU A 316 -11.77 17.37 -2.85
C LEU A 316 -13.05 17.56 -2.03
N GLU A 317 -13.76 18.66 -2.24
CA GLU A 317 -15.02 18.94 -1.57
C GLU A 317 -16.14 17.99 -2.00
N ALA A 318 -16.26 17.75 -3.31
CA ALA A 318 -17.27 16.85 -3.86
C ALA A 318 -17.11 15.41 -3.36
N LEU A 319 -15.87 14.95 -3.19
CA LEU A 319 -15.54 13.60 -2.69
C LEU A 319 -15.34 13.54 -1.17
N GLY A 320 -15.65 14.62 -0.45
CA GLY A 320 -15.67 14.63 1.02
C GLY A 320 -14.30 14.47 1.67
N CYS A 321 -13.23 14.87 1.00
CA CYS A 321 -11.84 14.76 1.48
C CYS A 321 -11.28 16.10 2.01
N GLN A 322 -12.17 16.97 2.49
CA GLN A 322 -11.77 18.21 3.17
C GLN A 322 -11.02 17.88 4.47
N ASP A 323 -10.14 18.78 4.89
CA ASP A 323 -9.43 18.62 6.15
C ASP A 323 -10.42 18.74 7.33
N PRO A 324 -10.61 17.67 8.13
CA PRO A 324 -11.52 17.70 9.27
C PRO A 324 -11.04 18.64 10.38
N ALA A 325 -9.76 19.03 10.43
CA ALA A 325 -9.30 20.00 11.42
C ALA A 325 -9.83 21.42 11.15
N THR A 326 -10.12 21.73 9.88
CA THR A 326 -10.49 23.08 9.43
C THR A 326 -11.93 23.19 8.90
N SER A 327 -12.57 22.07 8.51
CA SER A 327 -13.94 22.04 7.97
C SER A 327 -14.92 21.28 8.86
N GLU A 328 -15.96 21.94 9.36
CA GLU A 328 -17.08 21.30 10.09
C GLU A 328 -17.75 20.22 9.24
N ARG A 329 -17.96 20.49 7.94
CA ARG A 329 -18.49 19.49 7.00
C ARG A 329 -17.57 18.28 6.90
N GLY A 330 -16.25 18.49 6.88
CA GLY A 330 -15.26 17.41 6.91
C GLY A 330 -15.38 16.55 8.17
N GLN A 331 -15.56 17.19 9.34
CA GLN A 331 -15.78 16.47 10.60
C GLN A 331 -17.05 15.62 10.56
N ASP A 332 -18.15 16.15 10.03
CA ASP A 332 -19.41 15.42 9.93
C ASP A 332 -19.32 14.22 8.98
N ILE A 333 -18.62 14.36 7.85
CA ILE A 333 -18.37 13.27 6.91
C ILE A 333 -17.58 12.14 7.59
N VAL A 334 -16.49 12.49 8.29
CA VAL A 334 -15.69 11.51 9.03
C VAL A 334 -16.52 10.84 10.13
N ARG A 335 -17.33 11.59 10.89
CA ARG A 335 -18.22 11.04 11.93
C ARG A 335 -19.26 10.07 11.35
N GLN A 336 -19.81 10.36 10.18
CA GLN A 336 -20.73 9.46 9.48
C GLN A 336 -20.02 8.18 9.05
N ALA A 337 -18.82 8.30 8.46
CA ALA A 337 -18.00 7.17 8.04
C ALA A 337 -17.55 6.27 9.20
N GLU A 338 -17.24 6.86 10.37
CA GLU A 338 -16.89 6.12 11.60
C GLU A 338 -18.02 5.20 12.08
N ARG A 339 -19.28 5.61 11.83
CA ARG A 339 -20.50 4.85 12.19
C ARG A 339 -21.03 4.00 11.04
N ALA A 340 -20.43 4.07 9.86
CA ALA A 340 -20.87 3.31 8.70
C ALA A 340 -20.75 1.81 8.93
N LEU A 341 -21.55 1.01 8.21
CA LEU A 341 -21.48 -0.45 8.28
C LEU A 341 -20.07 -0.94 7.91
N ILE A 342 -19.52 -1.84 8.71
CA ILE A 342 -18.32 -2.61 8.36
C ILE A 342 -18.78 -3.91 7.72
N HIS A 343 -18.19 -4.24 6.58
CA HIS A 343 -18.56 -5.42 5.82
C HIS A 343 -17.74 -6.62 6.28
N ASP A 344 -18.32 -7.82 6.22
CA ASP A 344 -17.59 -9.08 6.41
C ASP A 344 -17.64 -9.87 5.11
N SER A 345 -16.49 -10.04 4.46
CA SER A 345 -16.40 -10.74 3.16
C SER A 345 -16.66 -12.25 3.26
N LEU A 346 -16.80 -12.81 4.47
CA LEU A 346 -17.16 -14.21 4.71
C LEU A 346 -18.64 -14.38 5.10
N ASP A 347 -19.34 -13.26 5.33
CA ASP A 347 -20.76 -13.27 5.60
C ASP A 347 -21.54 -13.35 4.28
N TYR A 348 -22.60 -14.16 4.24
CA TYR A 348 -23.41 -14.33 3.03
C TYR A 348 -24.37 -13.15 2.83
N ASP A 349 -24.69 -12.43 3.91
CA ASP A 349 -25.65 -11.32 3.92
C ASP A 349 -25.01 -9.95 3.62
N SER A 350 -23.68 -9.88 3.46
CA SER A 350 -22.93 -8.65 3.17
C SER A 350 -22.95 -8.22 1.69
N GLY A 351 -23.81 -8.83 0.87
CA GLY A 351 -24.14 -8.37 -0.48
C GLY A 351 -23.42 -9.09 -1.64
N LEU A 352 -22.54 -10.05 -1.36
CA LEU A 352 -21.84 -10.86 -2.37
C LEU A 352 -21.87 -12.37 -2.03
N PRO A 353 -23.05 -13.01 -2.03
CA PRO A 353 -23.23 -14.38 -1.52
C PRO A 353 -22.42 -15.43 -2.29
N THR A 354 -22.15 -15.22 -3.58
CA THR A 354 -21.33 -16.12 -4.41
C THR A 354 -19.84 -16.04 -4.06
N GLU A 355 -19.34 -14.85 -3.73
CA GLU A 355 -17.95 -14.67 -3.29
C GLU A 355 -17.77 -15.19 -1.86
N ALA A 356 -18.70 -14.91 -0.96
CA ALA A 356 -18.71 -15.44 0.40
C ALA A 356 -18.70 -16.98 0.40
N PHE A 357 -19.50 -17.62 -0.48
CA PHE A 357 -19.48 -19.08 -0.68
C PHE A 357 -18.09 -19.59 -1.07
N PHE A 358 -17.48 -18.97 -2.07
CA PHE A 358 -16.16 -19.35 -2.56
C PHE A 358 -15.07 -19.20 -1.48
N TRP A 359 -15.07 -18.09 -0.74
CA TRP A 359 -14.10 -17.88 0.34
C TRP A 359 -14.32 -18.82 1.51
N ASN A 360 -15.57 -19.11 1.88
CA ASN A 360 -15.88 -20.10 2.90
C ASN A 360 -15.42 -21.51 2.49
N LEU A 361 -15.53 -21.89 1.21
CA LEU A 361 -15.00 -23.16 0.72
C LEU A 361 -13.46 -23.19 0.78
N LEU A 362 -12.79 -22.08 0.43
CA LEU A 362 -11.34 -21.96 0.54
C LEU A 362 -10.83 -22.02 1.97
N GLU A 363 -11.64 -21.68 2.98
CA GLU A 363 -11.28 -21.88 4.39
C GLU A 363 -11.09 -23.37 4.76
N TRP A 364 -11.61 -24.29 3.96
CA TRP A 364 -11.45 -25.73 4.19
C TRP A 364 -10.13 -26.31 3.67
N ILE A 365 -9.35 -25.51 2.94
CA ILE A 365 -8.08 -25.94 2.35
C ILE A 365 -6.90 -25.65 3.30
N PRO A 366 -5.98 -26.61 3.55
CA PRO A 366 -4.91 -26.47 4.53
C PRO A 366 -3.74 -25.62 4.02
N PHE A 367 -3.92 -24.30 3.98
CA PHE A 367 -2.85 -23.34 3.69
C PHE A 367 -1.99 -23.05 4.94
N LYS A 368 -0.67 -22.90 4.75
CA LYS A 368 0.26 -22.46 5.81
C LYS A 368 -0.09 -21.02 6.22
N ARG A 369 -0.08 -20.73 7.53
CA ARG A 369 -0.38 -19.40 8.07
C ARG A 369 0.38 -19.08 9.36
N PRO A 370 0.69 -17.81 9.64
CA PRO A 370 1.03 -17.34 10.98
C PRO A 370 -0.24 -17.23 11.84
N LYS A 371 -0.23 -17.80 13.04
CA LYS A 371 -1.27 -17.65 14.06
C LYS A 371 -0.65 -16.94 15.26
N ILE A 372 -1.12 -15.75 15.59
CA ILE A 372 -0.66 -15.04 16.79
C ILE A 372 -1.51 -15.49 17.97
N SER A 373 -0.84 -16.00 18.99
CA SER A 373 -1.46 -16.33 20.27
C SER A 373 -1.67 -15.04 21.09
N PRO A 374 -2.56 -15.01 22.09
CA PRO A 374 -2.85 -13.80 22.88
C PRO A 374 -1.62 -13.17 23.58
N ASP A 375 -0.53 -13.94 23.71
CA ASP A 375 0.79 -13.53 24.20
C ASP A 375 1.66 -12.80 23.14
N GLY A 376 1.16 -12.63 21.92
CA GLY A 376 1.87 -12.04 20.79
C GLY A 376 2.85 -12.98 20.09
N THR A 377 2.86 -14.28 20.41
CA THR A 377 3.75 -15.25 19.75
C THR A 377 3.17 -15.74 18.43
N VAL A 378 3.97 -15.71 17.36
CA VAL A 378 3.57 -16.14 16.01
C VAL A 378 3.89 -17.63 15.84
N ARG A 379 2.88 -18.49 15.65
CA ARG A 379 3.05 -19.92 15.35
C ARG A 379 2.55 -20.24 13.94
N MET A 380 3.38 -20.90 13.13
CA MET A 380 2.95 -21.39 11.82
C MET A 380 1.99 -22.59 11.97
N THR A 381 0.78 -22.48 11.43
CA THR A 381 -0.25 -23.52 11.44
C THR A 381 -0.69 -23.84 10.02
N ARG A 382 -1.21 -25.04 9.74
CA ARG A 382 -1.76 -25.43 8.42
C ARG A 382 -3.29 -25.63 8.42
N TRP A 383 -3.93 -25.57 9.59
CA TRP A 383 -5.34 -25.92 9.82
C TRP A 383 -6.18 -24.72 10.26
N GLN A 384 -7.51 -24.76 10.04
CA GLN A 384 -8.52 -23.68 10.08
C GLN A 384 -8.50 -22.74 11.31
N ALA A 385 -8.92 -21.48 11.13
CA ALA A 385 -9.25 -20.55 12.24
C ALA A 385 -10.65 -19.96 12.10
N ARG A 386 -11.48 -20.50 11.18
CA ARG A 386 -12.89 -20.13 11.04
C ARG A 386 -13.09 -18.61 10.93
N GLY A 387 -12.41 -17.96 9.98
CA GLY A 387 -12.47 -16.51 9.80
C GLY A 387 -11.92 -15.67 10.97
N SER A 388 -10.82 -16.07 11.62
CA SER A 388 -10.15 -15.21 12.60
C SER A 388 -9.61 -13.94 11.94
N ARG A 389 -9.81 -12.78 12.58
CA ARG A 389 -9.24 -11.49 12.16
C ARG A 389 -7.70 -11.55 12.12
N ARG A 390 -7.10 -10.64 11.36
CA ARG A 390 -5.65 -10.49 11.27
C ARG A 390 -5.03 -10.21 12.63
N PRO A 391 -3.86 -10.79 12.91
CA PRO A 391 -3.18 -10.48 14.14
C PRO A 391 -2.43 -9.14 14.03
N LEU A 392 -2.37 -8.40 15.13
CA LEU A 392 -1.73 -7.08 15.17
C LEU A 392 -0.31 -7.18 15.74
N PRO A 393 0.67 -6.43 15.20
CA PRO A 393 1.96 -6.22 15.85
C PRO A 393 1.81 -5.62 17.26
N LYS A 394 2.81 -5.83 18.13
CA LYS A 394 2.78 -5.32 19.52
C LYS A 394 2.78 -3.79 19.58
N ASP A 395 3.40 -3.15 18.60
CA ASP A 395 3.57 -1.72 18.42
C ASP A 395 2.62 -1.14 17.36
N ALA A 396 1.54 -1.85 17.03
CA ALA A 396 0.56 -1.40 16.03
C ALA A 396 -0.07 -0.06 16.41
N LYS A 397 0.05 0.93 15.51
CA LYS A 397 -0.59 2.23 15.62
C LYS A 397 -2.00 2.17 15.05
N ILE A 398 -3.04 2.31 15.87
CA ILE A 398 -4.43 2.39 15.39
C ILE A 398 -4.86 3.85 15.26
N HIS A 399 -5.70 4.14 14.28
CA HIS A 399 -6.29 5.46 14.12
C HIS A 399 -7.41 5.68 15.16
N GLY A 400 -7.58 6.90 15.67
CA GLY A 400 -8.55 7.23 16.73
C GLY A 400 -10.01 7.01 16.33
N SER A 401 -10.30 6.90 15.04
CA SER A 401 -11.61 6.45 14.54
C SER A 401 -11.98 5.05 15.06
N VAL A 402 -10.99 4.18 15.25
CA VAL A 402 -11.17 2.83 15.81
C VAL A 402 -11.60 2.94 17.28
N ILE A 403 -10.93 3.78 18.07
CA ILE A 403 -11.29 4.03 19.47
C ILE A 403 -12.68 4.64 19.60
N ARG A 404 -13.01 5.63 18.77
CA ARG A 404 -14.35 6.24 18.75
C ARG A 404 -15.42 5.22 18.38
N ARG A 405 -15.15 4.34 17.43
CA ARG A 405 -16.07 3.25 17.08
C ARG A 405 -16.24 2.26 18.23
N LEU A 406 -15.16 1.81 18.87
CA LEU A 406 -15.21 0.94 20.06
C LEU A 406 -16.02 1.54 21.22
N ARG A 407 -16.03 2.87 21.35
CA ARG A 407 -16.87 3.57 22.34
C ARG A 407 -18.34 3.64 21.92
N THR A 408 -18.60 3.90 20.64
CA THR A 408 -19.97 4.21 20.14
C THR A 408 -20.77 2.95 19.79
N ASP A 409 -20.13 1.95 19.19
CA ASP A 409 -20.78 0.74 18.66
C ASP A 409 -20.57 -0.44 19.64
N PRO A 410 -21.62 -0.90 20.34
CA PRO A 410 -21.52 -2.01 21.28
C PRO A 410 -21.25 -3.38 20.62
N GLU A 411 -21.55 -3.52 19.33
CA GLU A 411 -21.39 -4.76 18.56
C GLU A 411 -19.99 -4.90 17.94
N TYR A 412 -19.27 -3.78 17.81
CA TYR A 412 -17.91 -3.79 17.27
C TYR A 412 -16.89 -4.31 18.30
N ARG A 413 -16.72 -5.64 18.33
CA ARG A 413 -15.80 -6.36 19.26
C ARG A 413 -14.69 -7.16 18.53
N PRO A 414 -13.65 -6.48 18.00
CA PRO A 414 -12.46 -7.13 17.45
C PRO A 414 -11.61 -7.86 18.50
N TYR A 415 -11.58 -9.20 18.43
CA TYR A 415 -10.75 -10.02 19.33
C TYR A 415 -9.26 -9.63 19.28
N ASN A 416 -8.76 -9.21 18.11
CA ASN A 416 -7.38 -8.81 17.89
C ASN A 416 -7.00 -7.49 18.56
N LEU A 417 -7.98 -6.66 18.97
CA LEU A 417 -7.77 -5.49 19.83
C LEU A 417 -7.90 -5.81 21.33
N GLY A 418 -8.01 -7.09 21.69
CA GLY A 418 -8.22 -7.52 23.08
C GLY A 418 -9.66 -7.40 23.57
N LEU A 419 -10.63 -7.23 22.66
CA LEU A 419 -12.05 -7.08 22.98
C LEU A 419 -12.87 -8.21 22.32
N GLY A 420 -13.41 -9.12 23.14
CA GLY A 420 -14.30 -10.20 22.72
C GLY A 420 -13.72 -11.62 22.84
N HIS A 421 -14.62 -12.60 23.03
CA HIS A 421 -14.28 -14.01 23.16
C HIS A 421 -13.94 -14.68 21.81
N LYS A 422 -13.19 -15.79 21.85
CA LYS A 422 -13.27 -16.79 20.76
C LYS A 422 -14.74 -17.20 20.62
N LYS A 423 -15.21 -17.39 19.38
CA LYS A 423 -16.59 -17.73 18.98
C LYS A 423 -17.28 -18.91 19.72
N ASN A 424 -16.61 -19.55 20.68
CA ASN A 424 -17.07 -20.69 21.47
C ASN A 424 -17.34 -20.39 22.97
N GLU A 425 -17.07 -19.19 23.47
CA GLU A 425 -17.37 -18.85 24.87
C GLU A 425 -18.60 -17.94 24.92
N MET A 426 -19.73 -18.54 25.33
CA MET A 426 -20.95 -17.82 25.67
C MET A 426 -20.80 -17.26 27.07
N ASP A 427 -20.30 -16.04 27.22
CA ASP A 427 -20.57 -15.26 28.42
C ASP A 427 -21.02 -13.85 28.03
N LYS A 428 -22.29 -13.58 28.33
CA LYS A 428 -22.98 -12.29 28.14
C LYS A 428 -22.93 -11.45 29.43
N ALA A 429 -21.92 -11.64 30.27
CA ALA A 429 -21.84 -10.97 31.58
C ALA A 429 -20.83 -9.82 31.53
N GLU A 430 -21.36 -8.59 31.65
CA GLU A 430 -20.67 -7.36 32.12
C GLU A 430 -19.16 -7.30 31.87
N GLU A 431 -18.75 -7.26 30.60
CA GLU A 431 -17.34 -7.14 30.24
C GLU A 431 -16.93 -5.68 30.18
N ASP A 432 -16.11 -5.28 31.15
CA ASP A 432 -15.38 -4.01 31.14
C ASP A 432 -14.72 -3.83 29.77
N ARG A 433 -15.13 -2.79 29.03
CA ARG A 433 -14.43 -2.37 27.82
C ARG A 433 -13.11 -1.79 28.29
N ASP A 434 -12.07 -2.61 28.41
CA ASP A 434 -10.74 -2.12 28.77
C ASP A 434 -10.11 -1.39 27.58
N ILE A 435 -10.70 -0.24 27.25
CA ILE A 435 -10.14 0.78 26.35
C ILE A 435 -8.96 1.46 27.05
N GLY A 436 -8.81 1.28 28.38
CA GLY A 436 -7.68 1.75 29.17
C GLY A 436 -6.34 1.18 28.72
N GLN A 437 -6.34 0.02 28.04
CA GLN A 437 -5.15 -0.56 27.44
C GLN A 437 -4.58 0.27 26.26
N TRP A 438 -5.31 1.26 25.72
CA TRP A 438 -4.85 2.09 24.60
C TRP A 438 -4.45 3.49 25.07
N ARG A 439 -3.24 3.91 24.70
CA ARG A 439 -2.74 5.26 24.97
C ARG A 439 -2.64 6.05 23.68
N GLN A 440 -3.18 7.28 23.69
CA GLN A 440 -2.99 8.24 22.61
C GLN A 440 -1.53 8.70 22.58
N ILE A 441 -0.89 8.61 21.42
CA ILE A 441 0.52 9.01 21.20
C ILE A 441 0.63 10.30 20.38
N GLU A 442 -0.36 10.61 19.54
CA GLU A 442 -0.40 11.80 18.70
C GLU A 442 -1.85 12.30 18.58
N ASN A 443 -2.03 13.62 18.54
CA ASN A 443 -3.34 14.26 18.50
C ASN A 443 -3.33 15.51 17.61
N ASP A 444 -2.96 15.34 16.34
CA ASP A 444 -2.96 16.41 15.32
C ASP A 444 -4.23 16.37 14.46
N GLY A 445 -5.38 15.99 15.05
CA GLY A 445 -6.67 15.81 14.35
C GLY A 445 -6.67 14.63 13.36
N LEU A 446 -5.95 14.78 12.24
CA LEU A 446 -5.73 13.75 11.23
C LEU A 446 -4.80 12.63 11.72
N ARG A 447 -3.80 12.98 12.53
CA ARG A 447 -2.88 12.02 13.17
C ARG A 447 -3.29 11.77 14.61
N ASP A 448 -4.51 11.27 14.78
CA ASP A 448 -5.00 10.80 16.07
C ASP A 448 -4.61 9.33 16.23
N TYR A 449 -3.44 9.07 16.81
CA TYR A 449 -2.84 7.74 16.86
C TYR A 449 -2.83 7.18 18.27
N TRP A 450 -3.14 5.88 18.37
CA TRP A 450 -3.21 5.15 19.63
C TRP A 450 -2.38 3.86 19.55
N VAL A 451 -1.71 3.52 20.64
CA VAL A 451 -0.89 2.30 20.78
C VAL A 451 -1.27 1.58 22.06
N LYS A 452 -1.19 0.24 22.05
CA LYS A 452 -1.47 -0.58 23.21
C LYS A 452 -0.35 -0.46 24.26
N GLN A 453 -0.72 -0.30 25.53
CA GLN A 453 0.20 -0.19 26.67
C GLN A 453 0.88 -1.52 27.00
#